data_AF-A0A8B7UUU3-F1
#
_entry.id   AF-A0A8B7UUU3-F1
#
_cell.length_a   1.000
_cell.length_b   1.000
_cell.length_c   1.000
_cell.angle_alpha   90.00
_cell.angle_beta   90.00
_cell.angle_gamma   90.00
#
_symmetry.space_group_name_H-M   'P 1'
#
loop_
_entity.id
_entity.type
_entity.pdbx_description
1 polymer ?
#
loop_
_entity_poly.entity_id
_entity_poly.type
_entity_poly.pdbx_seq_one_letter_code
_entity_poly.pdbx_strand_id
1 'polypeptide(L)'
;MPILLFLIDTSASMNQRSHLGTTYLDTAKGAVETFMKLRARDPASRGDRYMLVTFEEPPYAIKAGWKENHATFMNELKNLQAEGLTTLGQSLRTAFDLLNLNRLVTGIDNYGQGRNPFFLEPAIIITITDGSKLTTTSGVQDELHLPLNSPLPGSELTKEPFRWDQRLFALVLRLPGTMSVESEQLTGVPLDDSAITPMCEVTGGKFFVGRNSVI
;
A
#
# COMPACT_ATOMS: atom_id res chain seq x y z
N MET A 1 -4.67 6.51 -17.41
CA MET A 1 -4.13 7.30 -16.29
C MET A 1 -3.93 6.33 -15.14
N PRO A 2 -2.71 6.13 -14.64
CA PRO A 2 -2.49 5.18 -13.55
C PRO A 2 -2.92 5.77 -12.21
N ILE A 3 -3.43 4.90 -11.35
CA ILE A 3 -3.77 5.20 -9.96
C ILE A 3 -2.62 4.69 -9.10
N LEU A 4 -2.09 5.55 -8.23
CA LEU A 4 -1.08 5.21 -7.24
C LEU A 4 -1.72 5.32 -5.86
N LEU A 5 -1.94 4.18 -5.23
CA LEU A 5 -2.51 4.08 -3.89
C LEU A 5 -1.39 3.80 -2.91
N PHE A 6 -1.13 4.74 -2.01
CA PHE A 6 -0.22 4.55 -0.89
C PHE A 6 -1.01 3.96 0.27
N LEU A 7 -0.63 2.74 0.67
CA LEU A 7 -1.15 2.09 1.85
C LEU A 7 -0.09 2.21 2.94
N ILE A 8 -0.29 3.10 3.90
CA ILE A 8 0.70 3.38 4.93
C ILE A 8 0.26 2.73 6.23
N ASP A 9 1.13 1.90 6.78
CA ASP A 9 0.98 1.36 8.11
C ASP A 9 1.08 2.52 9.12
N THR A 10 -0.04 2.74 9.82
CA THR A 10 -0.16 3.72 10.90
C THR A 10 -0.26 3.04 12.25
N SER A 11 0.11 1.77 12.38
CA SER A 11 0.05 1.05 13.66
C SER A 11 1.04 1.59 14.69
N ALA A 12 0.81 1.26 15.96
CA ALA A 12 1.67 1.69 17.05
C ALA A 12 3.13 1.23 16.93
N SER A 13 3.40 0.12 16.22
CA SER A 13 4.76 -0.41 16.04
C SER A 13 5.62 0.46 15.12
N MET A 14 5.00 1.29 14.28
CA MET A 14 5.68 2.30 13.45
C MET A 14 6.31 3.46 14.24
N ASN A 15 6.07 3.55 15.55
CA ASN A 15 6.73 4.50 16.46
C ASN A 15 8.17 4.12 16.82
N GLN A 16 8.64 2.94 16.40
CA GLN A 16 10.04 2.54 16.58
C GLN A 16 10.99 3.57 15.94
N ARG A 17 12.10 3.84 16.62
CA ARG A 17 13.10 4.80 16.16
C ARG A 17 14.24 4.07 15.46
N SER A 18 14.60 4.57 14.30
CA SER A 18 15.82 4.17 13.60
C SER A 18 17.06 4.80 14.25
N HIS A 19 18.26 4.35 13.84
CA HIS A 19 19.53 4.97 14.22
C HIS A 19 19.63 6.46 13.88
N LEU A 20 18.81 6.98 12.96
CA LEU A 20 18.73 8.41 12.62
C LEU A 20 17.92 9.24 13.64
N GLY A 21 17.28 8.58 14.62
CA GLY A 21 16.44 9.23 15.62
C GLY A 21 15.02 9.56 15.14
N THR A 22 14.69 9.30 13.88
CA THR A 22 13.34 9.42 13.29
C THR A 22 12.53 8.13 13.47
N THR A 23 11.21 8.26 13.51
CA THR A 23 10.32 7.08 13.53
C THR A 23 10.24 6.42 12.15
N TYR A 24 9.76 5.18 12.10
CA TYR A 24 9.48 4.52 10.83
C TYR A 24 8.37 5.22 10.04
N LEU A 25 7.35 5.75 10.73
CA LEU A 25 6.31 6.54 10.08
C LEU A 25 6.87 7.81 9.43
N ASP A 26 7.77 8.53 10.10
CA ASP A 26 8.42 9.71 9.52
C ASP A 26 9.25 9.34 8.27
N THR A 27 9.93 8.19 8.33
CA THR A 27 10.69 7.67 7.20
C THR A 27 9.78 7.27 6.03
N ALA A 28 8.64 6.64 6.32
CA ALA A 28 7.61 6.31 5.34
C ALA A 28 7.06 7.56 4.65
N LYS A 29 6.70 8.60 5.42
CA LYS A 29 6.26 9.90 4.89
C LYS A 29 7.31 10.51 3.97
N GLY A 30 8.57 10.56 4.41
CA GLY A 30 9.68 11.08 3.61
C GLY A 30 9.93 10.30 2.31
N ALA A 31 9.77 8.96 2.35
CA ALA A 31 9.87 8.11 1.17
C ALA A 31 8.76 8.42 0.16
N VAL A 32 7.51 8.59 0.62
CA VAL A 32 6.37 8.97 -0.23
C VAL A 32 6.61 10.34 -0.87
N GLU A 33 7.05 11.34 -0.09
CA GLU A 33 7.34 12.67 -0.62
C GLU A 33 8.45 12.62 -1.69
N THR A 34 9.50 11.85 -1.45
CA THR A 34 10.61 11.69 -2.40
C THR A 34 10.16 10.97 -3.67
N PHE A 35 9.35 9.92 -3.52
CA PHE A 35 8.76 9.21 -4.65
C PHE A 35 7.92 10.17 -5.51
N MET A 36 7.06 10.99 -4.91
CA MET A 36 6.24 11.95 -5.66
C MET A 36 7.10 12.99 -6.37
N LYS A 37 8.16 13.50 -5.73
CA LYS A 37 9.11 14.44 -6.37
C LYS A 37 9.85 13.82 -7.54
N LEU A 38 10.25 12.55 -7.44
CA LEU A 38 10.89 11.82 -8.53
C LEU A 38 9.90 11.54 -9.66
N ARG A 39 8.69 11.11 -9.34
CA ARG A 39 7.62 10.85 -10.32
C ARG A 39 7.23 12.10 -11.09
N ALA A 40 7.20 13.27 -10.43
CA ALA A 40 6.90 14.55 -11.06
C ALA A 40 7.93 15.00 -12.12
N ARG A 41 9.12 14.38 -12.17
CA ARG A 41 10.12 14.63 -13.23
C ARG A 41 9.71 14.01 -14.56
N ASP A 42 8.85 12.98 -14.54
CA ASP A 42 8.34 12.32 -15.74
C ASP A 42 7.11 13.06 -16.28
N PRO A 43 7.11 13.56 -17.54
CA PRO A 43 5.94 14.21 -18.14
C PRO A 43 4.66 13.37 -18.13
N ALA A 44 4.77 12.03 -18.09
CA ALA A 44 3.63 11.13 -18.03
C ALA A 44 2.86 11.22 -16.69
N SER A 45 3.44 11.81 -15.65
CA SER A 45 2.83 11.87 -14.31
C SER A 45 1.69 12.87 -14.18
N ARG A 46 1.47 13.75 -15.18
CA ARG A 46 0.43 14.80 -15.14
C ARG A 46 -0.99 14.25 -15.00
N GLY A 47 -1.20 12.99 -15.38
CA GLY A 47 -2.47 12.31 -15.27
C GLY A 47 -2.56 11.31 -14.10
N ASP A 48 -1.55 11.24 -13.25
CA ASP A 48 -1.54 10.27 -12.15
C ASP A 48 -2.53 10.70 -11.05
N ARG A 49 -3.25 9.73 -10.48
CA ARG A 49 -4.11 9.96 -9.32
C ARG A 49 -3.48 9.32 -8.08
N TYR A 50 -3.30 10.10 -7.03
CA TYR A 50 -2.77 9.64 -5.76
C TYR A 50 -3.89 9.39 -4.75
N MET A 51 -3.87 8.24 -4.09
CA MET A 51 -4.80 7.88 -3.03
C MET A 51 -4.01 7.48 -1.78
N LEU A 52 -4.59 7.73 -0.60
CA LEU A 52 -3.98 7.40 0.69
C LEU A 52 -4.96 6.57 1.52
N VAL A 53 -4.49 5.40 1.94
CA VAL A 53 -5.20 4.49 2.84
C VAL A 53 -4.30 4.16 4.03
N THR A 54 -4.88 4.07 5.22
CA THR A 54 -4.20 3.77 6.48
C THR A 54 -4.70 2.47 7.11
N PHE A 55 -4.13 2.06 8.24
CA PHE A 55 -4.55 0.86 8.98
C PHE A 55 -5.71 1.11 9.96
N GLU A 56 -6.37 2.24 9.84
CA GLU A 56 -7.56 2.54 10.63
C GLU A 56 -8.77 1.71 10.16
N GLU A 57 -9.77 1.62 11.02
CA GLU A 57 -11.02 0.95 10.68
C GLU A 57 -11.88 1.84 9.75
N PRO A 58 -12.64 1.24 8.81
CA PRO A 58 -13.65 1.97 8.06
C PRO A 58 -14.64 2.68 9.01
N PRO A 59 -15.01 3.95 8.78
CA PRO A 59 -14.80 4.72 7.54
C PRO A 59 -13.50 5.55 7.48
N TYR A 60 -12.68 5.57 8.53
CA TYR A 60 -11.53 6.49 8.63
C TYR A 60 -10.27 6.01 7.92
N ALA A 61 -10.26 4.75 7.47
CA ALA A 61 -9.18 4.14 6.70
C ALA A 61 -8.76 4.93 5.44
N ILE A 62 -9.72 5.56 4.75
CA ILE A 62 -9.46 6.28 3.50
C ILE A 62 -9.26 7.76 3.82
N LYS A 63 -8.03 8.24 3.68
CA LYS A 63 -7.70 9.67 3.90
C LYS A 63 -7.82 10.49 2.63
N ALA A 64 -7.41 9.92 1.49
CA ALA A 64 -7.54 10.56 0.19
C ALA A 64 -8.01 9.56 -0.86
N GLY A 65 -9.18 9.81 -1.46
CA GLY A 65 -9.82 8.92 -2.44
C GLY A 65 -10.06 9.57 -3.80
N TRP A 66 -11.15 9.17 -4.47
CA TRP A 66 -11.46 9.55 -5.86
C TRP A 66 -11.69 11.04 -6.13
N LYS A 67 -12.18 11.78 -5.14
CA LYS A 67 -12.56 13.19 -5.29
C LYS A 67 -11.47 14.17 -4.79
N GLU A 68 -10.42 13.65 -4.18
CA GLU A 68 -9.43 14.47 -3.51
C GLU A 68 -8.35 14.97 -4.46
N ASN A 69 -7.82 16.16 -4.15
CA ASN A 69 -6.74 16.76 -4.90
C ASN A 69 -5.37 16.45 -4.24
N HIS A 70 -4.30 16.79 -4.95
CA HIS A 70 -2.94 16.58 -4.47
C HIS A 70 -2.63 17.32 -3.15
N ALA A 71 -3.24 18.49 -2.91
CA ALA A 71 -3.03 19.25 -1.69
C ALA A 71 -3.66 18.56 -0.47
N THR A 72 -4.87 18.01 -0.61
CA THR A 72 -5.52 17.21 0.45
C THR A 72 -4.68 15.98 0.76
N PHE A 73 -4.21 15.25 -0.26
CA PHE A 73 -3.34 14.09 -0.07
C PHE A 73 -2.08 14.45 0.75
N MET A 74 -1.40 15.55 0.40
CA MET A 74 -0.19 15.97 1.10
C MET A 74 -0.48 16.45 2.53
N ASN A 75 -1.65 17.05 2.78
CA ASN A 75 -2.04 17.46 4.12
C ASN A 75 -2.32 16.24 5.01
N GLU A 76 -3.10 15.28 4.50
CA GLU A 76 -3.40 14.03 5.22
C GLU A 76 -2.14 13.22 5.49
N LEU A 77 -1.24 13.10 4.51
CA LEU A 77 0.05 12.41 4.67
C LEU A 77 0.89 13.00 5.81
N LYS A 78 0.94 14.34 5.93
CA LYS A 78 1.68 15.02 6.99
C LYS A 78 1.09 14.75 8.37
N ASN A 79 -0.24 14.74 8.46
CA ASN A 79 -0.97 14.63 9.72
C ASN A 79 -1.14 13.19 10.23
N LEU A 80 -0.73 12.16 9.47
CA LEU A 80 -0.80 10.77 9.92
C LEU A 80 -0.13 10.57 11.28
N GLN A 81 -0.79 9.84 12.16
CA GLN A 81 -0.26 9.43 13.46
C GLN A 81 -0.08 7.92 13.48
N ALA A 82 0.93 7.44 14.19
CA ALA A 82 1.17 6.01 14.38
C ALA A 82 0.43 5.54 15.65
N GLU A 83 -0.81 5.10 15.48
CA GLU A 83 -1.66 4.56 16.53
C GLU A 83 -2.50 3.36 16.04
N GLY A 84 -2.80 2.43 16.95
CA GLY A 84 -3.63 1.27 16.65
C GLY A 84 -2.86 0.00 16.29
N LEU A 85 -3.56 -0.95 15.67
CA LEU A 85 -3.12 -2.32 15.40
C LEU A 85 -2.66 -2.50 13.95
N THR A 86 -1.88 -3.56 13.68
CA THR A 86 -1.42 -3.94 12.33
C THR A 86 -2.47 -4.75 11.57
N THR A 87 -3.58 -4.10 11.20
CA THR A 87 -4.74 -4.69 10.50
C THR A 87 -4.57 -4.81 8.98
N LEU A 88 -3.39 -5.22 8.52
CA LEU A 88 -2.98 -5.25 7.10
C LEU A 88 -4.03 -5.87 6.17
N GLY A 89 -4.66 -6.98 6.56
CA GLY A 89 -5.64 -7.67 5.71
C GLY A 89 -6.91 -6.84 5.46
N GLN A 90 -7.41 -6.15 6.48
CA GLN A 90 -8.59 -5.29 6.36
C GLN A 90 -8.27 -4.03 5.54
N SER A 91 -7.09 -3.44 5.73
CA SER A 91 -6.67 -2.23 5.03
C SER A 91 -6.40 -2.51 3.55
N LEU A 92 -5.74 -3.63 3.22
CA LEU A 92 -5.58 -4.10 1.85
C LEU A 92 -6.93 -4.32 1.18
N ARG A 93 -7.86 -4.96 1.89
CA ARG A 93 -9.20 -5.16 1.36
C ARG A 93 -9.92 -3.85 1.08
N THR A 94 -9.84 -2.90 2.00
CA THR A 94 -10.41 -1.55 1.83
C THR A 94 -9.79 -0.84 0.62
N ALA A 95 -8.48 -0.98 0.41
CA ALA A 95 -7.80 -0.44 -0.76
C ALA A 95 -8.31 -1.08 -2.07
N PHE A 96 -8.46 -2.40 -2.12
CA PHE A 96 -9.02 -3.08 -3.30
C PHE A 96 -10.47 -2.68 -3.56
N ASP A 97 -11.31 -2.65 -2.53
CA ASP A 97 -12.70 -2.21 -2.64
C ASP A 97 -12.76 -0.77 -3.18
N LEU A 98 -11.93 0.14 -2.67
CA LEU A 98 -11.82 1.53 -3.14
C LEU A 98 -11.47 1.61 -4.64
N LEU A 99 -10.49 0.83 -5.10
CA LEU A 99 -10.08 0.78 -6.51
C LEU A 99 -11.19 0.20 -7.40
N ASN A 100 -11.94 -0.78 -6.90
CA ASN A 100 -12.95 -1.49 -7.67
C ASN A 100 -14.29 -0.73 -7.78
N LEU A 101 -14.54 0.29 -6.93
CA LEU A 101 -15.79 1.06 -6.90
C LEU A 101 -16.20 1.59 -8.28
N ASN A 102 -15.26 2.15 -9.04
CA ASN A 102 -15.58 2.80 -10.32
C ASN A 102 -15.55 1.85 -11.52
N ARG A 103 -15.02 0.63 -11.38
CA ARG A 103 -14.86 -0.32 -12.50
C ARG A 103 -16.17 -0.83 -13.04
N LEU A 104 -17.15 -1.05 -12.16
CA LEU A 104 -18.50 -1.47 -12.55
C LEU A 104 -19.26 -0.34 -13.23
N VAL A 105 -19.12 0.90 -12.73
CA VAL A 105 -19.80 2.09 -13.27
C VAL A 105 -19.25 2.47 -14.64
N THR A 106 -17.93 2.40 -14.80
CA THR A 106 -17.24 2.69 -16.07
C THR A 106 -17.39 1.57 -17.11
N GLY A 107 -17.91 0.41 -16.71
CA GLY A 107 -18.11 -0.75 -17.60
C GLY A 107 -16.81 -1.46 -17.98
N ILE A 108 -15.72 -1.26 -17.22
CA ILE A 108 -14.45 -1.98 -17.42
C ILE A 108 -14.65 -3.47 -17.17
N ASP A 109 -15.34 -3.80 -16.06
CA ASP A 109 -15.65 -5.17 -15.69
C ASP A 109 -17.06 -5.52 -16.23
N ASN A 110 -17.14 -5.89 -17.51
CA ASN A 110 -18.39 -6.23 -18.22
C ASN A 110 -18.58 -7.75 -18.37
N TYR A 111 -18.93 -8.44 -17.28
CA TYR A 111 -19.04 -9.91 -17.25
C TYR A 111 -19.94 -10.54 -18.33
N GLY A 112 -20.91 -9.80 -18.88
CA GLY A 112 -21.81 -10.28 -19.93
C GLY A 112 -21.32 -10.14 -21.38
N GLN A 113 -20.21 -9.44 -21.63
CA GLN A 113 -19.72 -9.14 -23.00
C GLN A 113 -18.28 -9.61 -23.26
N GLY A 114 -17.76 -10.52 -22.43
CA GLY A 114 -16.38 -10.98 -22.49
C GLY A 114 -15.42 -10.07 -21.71
N ARG A 115 -14.11 -10.25 -21.89
CA ARG A 115 -13.07 -9.42 -21.27
C ARG A 115 -12.35 -8.62 -22.35
N ASN A 116 -12.26 -7.30 -22.16
CA ASN A 116 -11.61 -6.38 -23.08
C ASN A 116 -10.23 -5.95 -22.54
N PRO A 117 -9.10 -6.43 -23.10
CA PRO A 117 -7.76 -6.08 -22.61
C PRO A 117 -7.40 -4.59 -22.76
N PHE A 118 -8.12 -3.86 -23.60
CA PHE A 118 -7.89 -2.44 -23.87
C PHE A 118 -8.49 -1.51 -22.81
N PHE A 119 -9.48 -1.98 -22.04
CA PHE A 119 -10.07 -1.22 -20.95
C PHE A 119 -9.25 -1.48 -19.69
N LEU A 120 -8.31 -0.55 -19.46
CA LEU A 120 -7.34 -0.61 -18.39
C LEU A 120 -7.58 0.53 -17.42
N GLU A 121 -7.62 0.19 -16.14
CA GLU A 121 -7.48 1.15 -15.04
C GLU A 121 -6.30 0.70 -14.18
N PRO A 122 -5.07 0.96 -14.67
CA PRO A 122 -3.88 0.42 -14.03
C PRO A 122 -3.73 1.05 -12.65
N ALA A 123 -3.65 0.21 -11.62
CA ALA A 123 -3.45 0.66 -10.25
C ALA A 123 -2.21 0.01 -9.63
N ILE A 124 -1.44 0.82 -8.93
CA ILE A 124 -0.27 0.40 -8.18
C ILE A 124 -0.53 0.69 -6.72
N ILE A 125 -0.52 -0.35 -5.90
CA ILE A 125 -0.60 -0.23 -4.44
C ILE A 125 0.83 -0.30 -3.91
N ILE A 126 1.22 0.70 -3.13
CA ILE A 126 2.52 0.74 -2.45
C ILE A 126 2.22 0.65 -0.95
N THR A 127 2.42 -0.54 -0.39
CA THR A 127 2.25 -0.80 1.04
C THR A 127 3.55 -0.52 1.78
N ILE A 128 3.56 0.40 2.72
CA ILE A 128 4.72 0.68 3.58
C ILE A 128 4.40 0.20 4.98
N THR A 129 5.20 -0.71 5.52
CA THR A 129 5.01 -1.31 6.86
C THR A 129 6.36 -1.59 7.51
N ASP A 130 6.38 -1.82 8.82
CA ASP A 130 7.59 -2.23 9.56
C ASP A 130 7.91 -3.72 9.42
N GLY A 131 6.98 -4.51 8.87
CA GLY A 131 7.13 -5.96 8.72
C GLY A 131 7.21 -6.70 10.06
N SER A 132 6.70 -6.08 11.12
CA SER A 132 6.49 -6.72 12.41
C SER A 132 5.33 -7.73 12.35
N LYS A 133 5.03 -8.36 13.48
CA LYS A 133 3.95 -9.36 13.54
C LYS A 133 2.58 -8.69 13.30
N LEU A 134 1.71 -9.38 12.56
CA LEU A 134 0.35 -8.91 12.31
C LEU A 134 -0.47 -9.05 13.59
N THR A 135 -1.11 -7.98 14.02
CA THR A 135 -1.89 -7.91 15.24
C THR A 135 -3.33 -7.56 14.91
N THR A 136 -4.23 -8.35 15.47
CA THR A 136 -5.67 -8.11 15.43
C THR A 136 -6.19 -8.05 16.86
N THR A 137 -7.42 -7.59 17.05
CA THR A 137 -8.07 -7.54 18.38
C THR A 137 -8.12 -8.92 19.06
N SER A 138 -8.08 -10.01 18.28
CA SER A 138 -8.08 -11.39 18.78
C SER A 138 -6.70 -11.94 19.10
N GLY A 139 -5.62 -11.27 18.71
CA GLY A 139 -4.25 -11.71 18.96
C GLY A 139 -3.31 -11.52 17.76
N VAL A 140 -2.14 -12.14 17.88
CA VAL A 140 -1.10 -12.12 16.85
C VAL A 140 -1.39 -13.20 15.81
N GLN A 141 -1.35 -12.81 14.53
CA GLN A 141 -1.53 -13.73 13.41
C GLN A 141 -0.20 -13.89 12.66
N ASP A 142 0.13 -15.13 12.30
CA ASP A 142 1.31 -15.44 11.50
C ASP A 142 1.01 -15.40 9.99
N GLU A 143 -0.25 -15.63 9.60
CA GLU A 143 -0.69 -15.64 8.20
C GLU A 143 -1.58 -14.43 7.88
N LEU A 144 -1.40 -13.89 6.66
CA LEU A 144 -2.21 -12.80 6.14
C LEU A 144 -3.47 -13.36 5.46
N HIS A 145 -4.61 -13.29 6.15
CA HIS A 145 -5.90 -13.60 5.57
C HIS A 145 -6.66 -12.32 5.21
N LEU A 146 -7.10 -12.22 3.95
CA LEU A 146 -8.01 -11.17 3.51
C LEU A 146 -9.44 -11.58 3.85
N PRO A 147 -10.22 -10.78 4.60
CA PRO A 147 -11.63 -11.09 4.83
C PRO A 147 -12.38 -11.04 3.50
N LEU A 148 -12.96 -12.16 3.05
CA LEU A 148 -13.57 -12.32 1.72
C LEU A 148 -15.01 -11.78 1.60
N ASN A 149 -15.58 -11.23 2.66
CA ASN A 149 -16.93 -10.64 2.63
C ASN A 149 -16.85 -9.20 2.06
N SER A 150 -17.02 -9.04 0.75
CA SER A 150 -17.20 -7.70 0.16
C SER A 150 -18.64 -7.25 0.20
N PRO A 151 -18.93 -6.07 0.78
CA PRO A 151 -20.26 -5.49 0.71
C PRO A 151 -20.53 -4.88 -0.67
N LEU A 152 -19.55 -4.85 -1.59
CA LEU A 152 -19.75 -4.28 -2.93
C LEU A 152 -20.65 -5.20 -3.78
N PRO A 153 -21.77 -4.69 -4.31
CA PRO A 153 -22.60 -5.43 -5.26
C PRO A 153 -21.80 -5.82 -6.51
N GLY A 154 -21.93 -7.07 -6.97
CA GLY A 154 -21.20 -7.59 -8.13
C GLY A 154 -19.79 -8.11 -7.81
N SER A 155 -19.35 -8.02 -6.54
CA SER A 155 -18.10 -8.63 -6.09
C SER A 155 -18.14 -10.16 -6.20
N GLU A 156 -19.33 -10.77 -6.07
CA GLU A 156 -19.58 -12.21 -6.20
C GLU A 156 -19.22 -12.79 -7.58
N LEU A 157 -19.14 -11.94 -8.61
CA LEU A 157 -18.75 -12.34 -9.96
C LEU A 157 -17.23 -12.57 -10.09
N THR A 158 -16.47 -12.25 -9.04
CA THR A 158 -15.01 -12.44 -8.98
C THR A 158 -14.59 -13.04 -7.66
N LYS A 159 -13.79 -14.11 -7.74
CA LYS A 159 -13.32 -14.84 -6.55
C LYS A 159 -12.23 -14.07 -5.79
N GLU A 160 -11.37 -13.38 -6.52
CA GLU A 160 -10.20 -12.68 -5.97
C GLU A 160 -10.52 -11.19 -5.71
N PRO A 161 -9.94 -10.59 -4.66
CA PRO A 161 -10.19 -9.19 -4.31
C PRO A 161 -9.50 -8.20 -5.27
N PHE A 162 -8.44 -8.63 -5.96
CA PHE A 162 -7.67 -7.81 -6.89
C PHE A 162 -8.12 -8.05 -8.35
N ARG A 163 -7.67 -7.16 -9.24
CA ARG A 163 -7.87 -7.25 -10.71
C ARG A 163 -6.54 -7.44 -11.42
N TRP A 164 -6.61 -7.91 -12.67
CA TRP A 164 -5.42 -8.27 -13.48
C TRP A 164 -4.48 -7.09 -13.78
N ASP A 165 -4.99 -5.87 -13.70
CA ASP A 165 -4.28 -4.60 -13.91
C ASP A 165 -3.91 -3.89 -12.61
N GLN A 166 -4.06 -4.55 -11.45
CA GLN A 166 -3.68 -4.07 -10.13
C GLN A 166 -2.42 -4.77 -9.64
N ARG A 167 -1.38 -4.01 -9.28
CA ARG A 167 -0.10 -4.54 -8.78
C ARG A 167 0.16 -4.07 -7.36
N LEU A 168 0.56 -5.00 -6.48
CA LEU A 168 0.95 -4.69 -5.11
C LEU A 168 2.47 -4.70 -4.96
N PHE A 169 3.02 -3.59 -4.51
CA PHE A 169 4.40 -3.48 -4.05
C PHE A 169 4.42 -3.24 -2.55
N ALA A 170 5.34 -3.89 -1.87
CA ALA A 170 5.51 -3.73 -0.44
C ALA A 170 6.91 -3.20 -0.14
N LEU A 171 7.00 -2.18 0.70
CA LEU A 171 8.21 -1.63 1.27
C LEU A 171 8.20 -1.91 2.77
N VAL A 172 9.05 -2.84 3.20
CA VAL A 172 9.21 -3.16 4.61
C VAL A 172 10.41 -2.41 5.18
N LEU A 173 10.15 -1.57 6.17
CA LEU A 173 11.16 -0.77 6.86
C LEU A 173 11.79 -1.61 7.99
N ARG A 174 12.97 -2.16 7.75
CA ARG A 174 13.80 -2.83 8.77
C ARG A 174 15.07 -2.01 9.02
N LEU A 175 14.88 -0.82 9.57
CA LEU A 175 15.98 0.09 9.85
C LEU A 175 16.58 -0.23 11.21
N PRO A 176 17.87 -0.55 11.31
CA PRO A 176 18.49 -0.85 12.60
C PRO A 176 18.48 0.39 13.50
N GLY A 177 18.25 0.16 14.80
CA GLY A 177 18.28 1.20 15.83
C GLY A 177 19.70 1.64 16.21
N THR A 178 20.69 0.78 15.96
CA THR A 178 22.11 1.09 16.05
C THR A 178 22.67 1.28 14.64
N MET A 179 23.76 2.04 14.51
CA MET A 179 24.46 2.14 13.23
C MET A 179 24.90 0.75 12.78
N SER A 180 24.33 0.25 11.69
CA SER A 180 24.82 -0.97 11.06
C SER A 180 25.99 -0.62 10.15
N VAL A 181 27.04 -1.43 10.21
CA VAL A 181 28.24 -1.32 9.35
C VAL A 181 28.11 -2.24 8.14
N GLU A 182 26.91 -2.81 7.89
CA GLU A 182 26.70 -3.70 6.74
C GLU A 182 26.79 -2.89 5.44
N SER A 183 27.85 -3.16 4.68
CA SER A 183 28.09 -2.59 3.36
C SER A 183 27.00 -3.00 2.37
N GLU A 184 26.67 -2.05 1.49
CA GLU A 184 25.76 -2.19 0.36
C GLU A 184 26.03 -3.48 -0.43
N GLN A 185 25.16 -4.49 -0.30
CA GLN A 185 24.93 -5.41 -1.41
C GLN A 185 24.12 -4.64 -2.45
N LEU A 186 24.82 -3.96 -3.37
CA LEU A 186 24.27 -3.20 -4.50
C LEU A 186 23.40 -4.04 -5.46
N THR A 187 23.34 -5.36 -5.28
CA THR A 187 22.65 -6.27 -6.20
C THR A 187 21.92 -7.36 -5.44
N GLY A 188 20.63 -7.13 -5.22
CA GLY A 188 19.71 -8.11 -4.70
C GLY A 188 18.89 -7.53 -3.56
N VAL A 189 17.60 -7.30 -3.82
CA VAL A 189 16.64 -7.09 -2.72
C VAL A 189 16.58 -8.41 -1.96
N PRO A 190 16.98 -8.46 -0.68
CA PRO A 190 16.88 -9.70 0.08
C PRO A 190 15.41 -10.10 0.18
N LEU A 191 15.09 -11.33 -0.23
CA LEU A 191 13.77 -11.92 -0.04
C LEU A 191 13.57 -12.09 1.46
N ASP A 192 12.58 -11.39 1.99
CA ASP A 192 12.16 -11.52 3.38
C ASP A 192 10.87 -12.32 3.41
N ASP A 193 10.76 -13.22 4.39
CA ASP A 193 9.61 -14.12 4.54
C ASP A 193 8.46 -13.43 5.28
N SER A 194 8.14 -12.20 4.84
CA SER A 194 7.06 -11.41 5.40
C SER A 194 5.71 -11.94 4.89
N ALA A 195 4.69 -11.90 5.74
CA ALA A 195 3.34 -12.37 5.39
C ALA A 195 2.71 -11.68 4.15
N ILE A 196 3.24 -10.52 3.71
CA ILE A 196 2.79 -9.80 2.51
C ILE A 196 3.45 -10.28 1.21
N THR A 197 4.56 -11.02 1.29
CA THR A 197 5.34 -11.47 0.12
C THR A 197 4.50 -12.31 -0.86
N PRO A 198 3.73 -13.34 -0.41
CA PRO A 198 2.89 -14.13 -1.30
C PRO A 198 1.84 -13.28 -2.04
N MET A 199 1.29 -12.25 -1.37
CA MET A 199 0.30 -11.36 -1.97
C MET A 199 0.91 -10.45 -3.06
N CYS A 200 2.15 -10.00 -2.86
CA CYS A 200 2.87 -9.22 -3.87
C CYS A 200 3.16 -10.07 -5.11
N GLU A 201 3.53 -11.34 -4.94
CA GLU A 201 3.80 -12.25 -6.06
C GLU A 201 2.53 -12.58 -6.87
N VAL A 202 1.43 -12.88 -6.18
CA VAL A 202 0.14 -13.22 -6.83
C VAL A 202 -0.41 -12.05 -7.66
N THR A 203 -0.19 -10.80 -7.22
CA THR A 203 -0.59 -9.60 -7.97
C THR A 203 0.43 -9.18 -9.05
N GLY A 204 1.50 -9.96 -9.24
CA GLY A 204 2.57 -9.66 -10.22
C GLY A 204 3.43 -8.45 -9.85
N GLY A 205 3.44 -8.05 -8.57
CA GLY A 205 4.28 -7.01 -8.03
C GLY A 205 5.59 -7.53 -7.45
N LYS A 206 6.27 -6.69 -6.67
CA LYS A 206 7.55 -7.02 -6.02
C LYS A 206 7.61 -6.44 -4.61
N PHE A 207 8.38 -7.11 -3.77
CA PHE A 207 8.65 -6.70 -2.40
C PHE A 207 10.04 -6.06 -2.29
N PHE A 208 10.19 -5.06 -1.41
CA PHE A 208 11.43 -4.32 -1.15
C PHE A 208 11.66 -4.17 0.36
N VAL A 209 12.90 -4.36 0.82
CA VAL A 209 13.30 -4.11 2.22
C VAL A 209 14.16 -2.86 2.32
N GLY A 210 13.71 -1.86 3.08
CA GLY A 210 14.52 -0.71 3.46
C GLY A 210 15.37 -1.04 4.68
N ARG A 211 16.66 -1.34 4.48
CA ARG A 211 17.62 -1.64 5.56
C ARG A 211 18.54 -0.48 5.93
N ASN A 212 18.80 0.43 4.99
CA ASN A 212 19.63 1.61 5.21
C ASN A 212 18.94 2.87 4.68
N SER A 213 19.16 3.97 5.39
CA SER A 213 18.63 5.29 5.05
C SER A 213 19.56 5.98 4.06
N VAL A 214 19.58 5.51 2.81
CA VAL A 214 20.04 6.33 1.69
C VAL A 214 18.83 6.52 0.78
N ILE A 215 18.04 7.54 1.11
CA ILE A 215 17.00 8.11 0.25
C ILE A 215 17.47 9.50 -0.14
#